data_AF-A0A251UV23-F1
#
_entry.id   AF-A0A251UV23-F1
#
_cell.length_a   1.000
_cell.length_b   1.000
_cell.length_c   1.000
_cell.angle_alpha   90.00
_cell.angle_beta   90.00
_cell.angle_gamma   90.00
#
_symmetry.space_group_name_H-M   'P 1'
#
loop_
_entity.id
_entity.type
_entity.pdbx_description
1 polymer ?
#
loop_
_entity_poly.entity_id
_entity_poly.type
_entity_poly.pdbx_seq_one_letter_code
_entity_poly.pdbx_strand_id
1 'polypeptide(L)'
;MSDIVINQGPTDPLPSGIPTYTVEIMNVCTTGCDISGIHLSCGWFSSARLINPRVFRRLHYDDCLVNNGKPLVNGHTISFQYANTFPYQLAVSSVIC
;
A
#
# COMPACT_ATOMS: atom_id res chain seq x y z
N MET A 1 4.30 -5.16 18.34
CA MET A 1 3.64 -3.94 17.82
C MET A 1 3.95 -3.86 16.34
N SER A 2 2.96 -3.71 15.48
CA SER A 2 3.16 -3.41 14.06
C SER A 2 3.08 -1.90 13.89
N ASP A 3 4.19 -1.26 13.53
CA ASP A 3 4.26 0.20 13.44
C ASP A 3 3.56 0.75 12.18
N ILE A 4 3.30 -0.13 11.21
CA ILE A 4 2.54 0.15 9.99
C ILE A 4 1.19 -0.59 10.06
N VAL A 5 0.11 0.15 9.83
CA VAL A 5 -1.26 -0.37 9.71
C VAL A 5 -1.70 -0.25 8.26
N ILE A 6 -2.25 -1.34 7.72
CA ILE A 6 -2.79 -1.40 6.36
C ILE A 6 -4.28 -1.65 6.47
N ASN A 7 -5.07 -0.67 6.04
CA ASN A 7 -6.51 -0.81 5.88
C ASN A 7 -6.83 -0.93 4.40
N GLN A 8 -7.80 -1.76 4.06
CA GLN A 8 -8.33 -1.80 2.71
C GLN A 8 -9.85 -1.94 2.74
N GLY A 9 -10.52 -1.29 1.79
CA GLY A 9 -11.97 -1.32 1.67
C GLY A 9 -12.43 -1.20 0.22
N PRO A 10 -13.55 -1.83 -0.15
CA PRO A 10 -14.17 -1.61 -1.45
C PRO A 10 -14.62 -0.16 -1.58
N THR A 11 -14.46 0.41 -2.77
CA THR A 11 -14.89 1.79 -3.11
C THR A 11 -15.65 1.78 -4.43
N ASP A 12 -16.05 2.95 -4.92
CA ASP A 12 -16.77 3.10 -6.17
C ASP A 12 -16.05 2.36 -7.32
N PRO A 13 -16.75 1.45 -8.02
CA PRO A 13 -16.19 0.69 -9.12
C PRO A 13 -15.84 1.62 -10.29
N LEU A 14 -14.93 1.18 -11.16
CA LEU A 14 -14.66 1.91 -12.39
C LEU A 14 -15.91 1.96 -13.28
N PRO A 15 -16.01 2.96 -14.18
CA PRO A 15 -17.05 3.00 -15.20
C PRO A 15 -17.11 1.75 -16.09
N SER A 16 -15.99 1.01 -16.18
CA SER A 16 -15.91 -0.28 -16.87
C SER A 16 -16.54 -1.46 -16.11
N GLY A 17 -17.02 -1.25 -14.87
CA GLY A 17 -17.60 -2.28 -14.01
C GLY A 17 -16.58 -3.09 -13.20
N ILE A 18 -15.29 -2.75 -13.25
CA ILE A 18 -14.25 -3.43 -12.47
C ILE A 18 -14.32 -2.94 -11.00
N PRO A 19 -14.36 -3.84 -10.00
CA PRO A 19 -14.30 -3.45 -8.60
C PRO A 19 -13.05 -2.65 -8.28
N THR A 20 -13.20 -1.64 -7.44
CA THR A 20 -12.09 -0.80 -6.96
C THR A 20 -11.93 -1.01 -5.46
N TYR A 21 -10.69 -1.04 -5.00
CA TYR A 21 -10.34 -1.11 -3.59
C TYR A 21 -9.45 0.07 -3.24
N THR A 22 -9.80 0.77 -2.16
CA THR A 22 -8.95 1.78 -1.54
C THR A 22 -8.09 1.09 -0.50
N VAL A 23 -6.77 1.33 -0.55
CA VAL A 23 -5.81 0.91 0.45
C VAL A 23 -5.28 2.14 1.15
N GLU A 24 -5.20 2.07 2.47
CA GLU A 24 -4.67 3.10 3.34
C GLU A 24 -3.56 2.49 4.19
N ILE A 25 -2.37 3.06 4.11
CA ILE A 25 -1.18 2.63 4.84
C ILE A 25 -0.80 3.75 5.77
N MET A 26 -0.89 3.50 7.08
CA MET A 26 -0.66 4.50 8.12
C MET A 26 0.54 4.10 8.96
N ASN A 27 1.45 5.05 9.21
CA ASN A 27 2.47 4.90 10.24
C ASN A 27 1.89 5.33 11.60
N VAL A 28 1.66 4.35 12.47
CA VAL A 28 1.14 4.53 13.83
C VAL A 28 2.23 4.50 14.91
N CYS A 29 3.50 4.53 14.50
CA CYS A 29 4.63 4.38 15.41
C CYS A 29 4.68 5.52 16.45
N THR A 30 4.55 5.21 17.73
CA THR A 30 4.26 6.20 18.78
C THR A 30 5.39 7.19 19.10
N THR A 31 6.65 6.89 18.77
CA THR A 31 7.80 7.74 19.15
C THR A 31 8.94 7.71 18.13
N GLY A 32 9.08 8.78 17.33
CA GLY A 32 10.33 9.14 16.64
C GLY A 32 10.84 8.18 15.57
N CYS A 33 9.98 7.37 14.97
CA CYS A 33 10.32 6.33 14.00
C CYS A 33 9.90 6.78 12.60
N ASP A 34 10.86 7.32 11.85
CA ASP A 34 10.71 7.61 10.43
C ASP A 34 10.88 6.30 9.65
N ILE A 35 9.76 5.61 9.41
CA ILE A 35 9.80 4.28 8.79
C ILE A 35 9.98 4.46 7.28
N SER A 36 11.15 4.09 6.80
CA SER A 36 11.53 4.08 5.40
C SER A 36 11.57 2.65 4.85
N GLY A 37 11.76 2.51 3.54
CA GLY A 37 11.89 1.17 2.92
C GLY A 37 10.73 0.23 3.28
N ILE A 38 9.49 0.72 3.21
CA ILE A 38 8.31 -0.08 3.52
C ILE A 38 8.03 -1.01 2.33
N HIS A 39 8.30 -2.30 2.52
CA HIS A 39 8.01 -3.37 1.58
C HIS A 39 6.76 -4.13 2.04
N LEU A 40 5.82 -4.32 1.11
CA LEU A 40 4.60 -5.08 1.32
C LEU A 40 4.61 -6.35 0.45
N SER A 41 4.17 -7.46 1.04
CA SER A 41 3.84 -8.66 0.29
C SER A 41 2.52 -8.44 -0.46
N CYS A 42 2.58 -8.50 -1.78
CA CYS A 42 1.48 -8.17 -2.67
C CYS A 42 1.22 -9.26 -3.73
N GLY A 43 1.93 -10.39 -3.67
CA GLY A 43 1.85 -11.52 -4.58
C GLY A 43 1.88 -11.12 -6.06
N TRP A 44 0.82 -11.50 -6.77
CA TRP A 44 0.55 -11.15 -8.17
C TRP A 44 -0.24 -9.86 -8.32
N PHE A 45 0.08 -8.84 -7.52
CA PHE A 45 -0.61 -7.55 -7.58
C PHE A 45 -0.66 -7.01 -9.01
N SER A 46 -1.87 -6.75 -9.48
CA SER A 46 -2.16 -6.15 -10.78
C SER A 46 -3.34 -5.19 -10.62
N SER A 47 -3.34 -4.12 -11.38
CA SER A 47 -4.43 -3.13 -11.34
C SER A 47 -4.79 -2.71 -12.76
N ALA A 48 -6.09 -2.71 -13.06
CA ALA A 48 -6.64 -2.16 -14.30
C ALA A 48 -6.57 -0.62 -14.31
N ARG A 49 -6.43 0.01 -13.14
CA ARG A 49 -6.25 1.46 -12.98
C ARG A 49 -4.77 1.79 -12.79
N LEU A 50 -4.34 2.88 -13.42
CA LEU A 50 -2.99 3.40 -13.23
C LEU A 50 -2.82 3.92 -11.79
N ILE A 51 -1.89 3.32 -11.05
CA ILE A 51 -1.52 3.74 -9.69
C ILE A 51 -0.28 4.61 -9.78
N ASN A 52 -0.18 5.64 -8.95
CA ASN A 52 1.01 6.48 -8.92
C ASN A 52 2.22 5.68 -8.40
N PRO A 53 3.27 5.44 -9.23
CA PRO A 53 4.41 4.63 -8.84
C PRO A 53 5.25 5.26 -7.73
N ARG A 54 5.07 6.57 -7.44
CA ARG A 54 5.70 7.24 -6.30
C ARG A 54 5.06 6.86 -4.97
N VAL A 55 3.81 6.39 -5.01
CA VAL A 55 3.02 6.05 -3.83
C VAL A 55 3.07 4.54 -3.58
N PHE A 56 2.83 3.75 -4.63
CA PHE A 56 2.86 2.29 -4.56
C PHE A 56 3.30 1.72 -5.90
N ARG A 57 4.30 0.83 -5.89
CA ARG A 57 4.74 0.10 -7.08
C ARG A 57 5.24 -1.29 -6.72
N ARG A 58 4.97 -2.26 -7.59
CA ARG A 58 5.53 -3.61 -7.48
C ARG A 58 6.95 -3.62 -8.03
N LEU A 59 7.92 -4.01 -7.22
CA LEU A 59 9.33 -4.18 -7.61
C LEU A 59 9.58 -5.58 -8.16
N HIS A 60 9.05 -6.60 -7.48
CA HIS A 60 9.22 -8.01 -7.86
C HIS A 60 7.96 -8.83 -7.53
N TYR A 61 7.96 -10.12 -7.87
CA TYR A 61 6.95 -11.06 -7.37
C TYR A 61 6.89 -10.97 -5.85
N ASP A 62 5.70 -10.72 -5.32
CA ASP A 62 5.44 -10.60 -3.88
C ASP A 62 6.22 -9.49 -3.16
N ASP A 63 6.75 -8.51 -3.90
CA ASP A 63 7.46 -7.36 -3.33
C ASP A 63 6.95 -6.04 -3.92
N CYS A 64 6.24 -5.27 -3.10
CA CYS A 64 5.72 -3.95 -3.41
C CYS A 64 6.32 -2.87 -2.49
N LEU A 65 6.84 -1.81 -3.12
CA LEU A 65 7.42 -0.66 -2.44
C LEU A 65 6.37 0.44 -2.22
N VAL A 66 6.29 0.94 -1.00
CA VAL A 66 5.44 2.06 -0.60
C VAL A 66 6.26 3.34 -0.52
N ASN A 67 5.63 4.48 -0.85
CA ASN A 67 6.23 5.82 -0.79
C ASN A 67 7.55 5.97 -1.56
N ASN A 68 7.78 5.12 -2.57
CA ASN A 68 9.07 5.03 -3.26
C ASN A 68 10.26 4.80 -2.31
N GLY A 69 10.04 4.10 -1.19
CA GLY A 69 11.04 3.82 -0.16
C GLY A 69 11.37 5.01 0.75
N LYS A 70 10.71 6.16 0.55
CA LYS A 70 10.92 7.34 1.41
C LYS A 70 10.36 7.11 2.81
N PRO A 71 10.97 7.75 3.83
CA PRO A 71 10.45 7.72 5.19
C PRO A 71 9.01 8.22 5.22
N LEU A 72 8.14 7.43 5.86
CA LEU A 72 6.80 7.80 6.23
C LEU A 72 6.85 8.28 7.67
N VAL A 73 6.68 9.59 7.87
CA VAL A 73 6.70 10.21 9.21
C VAL A 73 5.51 9.71 10.03
N ASN A 74 5.63 9.66 11.36
CA ASN A 74 4.51 9.31 12.23
C ASN A 74 3.26 10.16 11.93
N GLY A 75 2.09 9.52 11.90
CA GLY A 75 0.81 10.16 11.61
C GLY A 75 0.55 10.39 10.12
N HIS A 76 1.55 10.20 9.24
CA HIS A 76 1.30 10.21 7.81
C HIS A 76 0.60 8.93 7.35
N THR A 77 -0.36 9.14 6.45
CA THR A 77 -1.12 8.07 5.80
C THR A 77 -0.98 8.20 4.30
N ILE A 78 -0.71 7.08 3.66
CA ILE A 78 -0.69 6.94 2.21
C ILE A 78 -1.95 6.21 1.79
N SER A 79 -2.73 6.83 0.90
CA SER A 79 -3.88 6.18 0.29
C SER A 79 -3.68 6.03 -1.22
N PHE A 80 -4.08 4.88 -1.74
CA PHE A 80 -4.15 4.64 -3.18
C PHE A 80 -5.31 3.72 -3.50
N GLN A 81 -5.80 3.80 -4.74
CA GLN A 81 -6.91 2.98 -5.22
C GLN A 81 -6.40 2.08 -6.34
N TYR A 82 -6.72 0.80 -6.23
CA TYR A 82 -6.44 -0.19 -7.27
C TYR A 82 -7.73 -0.83 -7.76
N ALA A 83 -7.71 -1.32 -8.99
CA ALA A 83 -8.87 -1.93 -9.61
C ALA A 83 -8.57 -3.34 -10.04
N ASN A 84 -9.27 -4.30 -9.44
CA ASN A 84 -9.08 -5.71 -9.73
C ASN A 84 -10.37 -6.47 -9.43
N THR A 85 -10.54 -7.63 -10.04
CA THR A 85 -11.67 -8.53 -9.81
C THR A 85 -11.74 -9.01 -8.35
N PHE A 86 -10.58 -9.17 -7.70
CA PHE A 86 -10.49 -9.61 -6.31
C PHE A 86 -9.56 -8.71 -5.49
N PRO A 87 -9.81 -8.55 -4.17
CA PRO A 87 -8.90 -7.84 -3.30
C PRO A 87 -7.63 -8.66 -3.08
N TYR A 88 -6.48 -7.99 -3.06
CA TYR A 88 -5.21 -8.61 -2.68
C TYR A 88 -5.04 -8.56 -1.16
N GLN A 89 -4.47 -9.62 -0.60
CA GLN A 89 -3.98 -9.58 0.78
C GLN A 89 -2.64 -8.84 0.80
N LEU A 90 -2.67 -7.60 1.28
CA LEU A 90 -1.47 -6.79 1.49
C LEU A 90 -1.03 -6.97 2.94
N ALA A 91 0.21 -7.40 3.14
CA ALA A 91 0.82 -7.50 4.46
C ALA A 91 2.20 -6.85 4.46
N VAL A 92 2.64 -6.39 5.63
CA VAL A 92 3.99 -5.82 5.79
C VAL A 92 5.00 -6.95 5.68
N SER A 93 5.90 -6.86 4.71
CA SER A 93 7.00 -7.82 4.51
C SER A 93 8.23 -7.38 5.31
N SER A 94 8.68 -6.15 5.07
CA SER A 94 9.81 -5.57 5.82
C SER A 94 9.71 -4.05 5.87
N VAL A 95 10.30 -3.46 6.90
CA VAL A 95 10.40 -2.02 7.08
C VAL A 95 11.79 -1.65 7.60
N ILE A 96 12.23 -0.43 7.34
CA ILE A 96 13.47 0.14 7.86
C ILE A 96 13.10 1.26 8.82
N CYS A 97 13.39 1.07 10.10
CA CYS A 97 13.14 2.04 11.17
C CYS A 97 14.44 2.65 11.71
#